data_AF-A0A8H3SXA9-F1
#
_entry.id   AF-A0A8H3SXA9-F1
#
_cell.length_a   1.000
_cell.length_b   1.000
_cell.length_c   1.000
_cell.angle_alpha   90.00
_cell.angle_beta   90.00
_cell.angle_gamma   90.00
#
_symmetry.space_group_name_H-M   'P 1'
#
loop_
_entity.id
_entity.type
_entity.pdbx_description
1 polymer ?
#
loop_
_entity_poly.entity_id
_entity_poly.type
_entity_poly.pdbx_seq_one_letter_code
_entity_poly.pdbx_strand_id
1 'polypeptide(L)'
;MYLISPPLPRGVSAVQFNITSHDQGWCSDRSQGIWSWFDVSILGCSERGGGEDYPSSFFSDLSNPSYLKSRPEDFRQVLQDRGLRFKHIPKQDPDADPAKPRSIVKRVASNKIQRSWQQHVIFWRLEDGGEEAGFLSRLEEGDRLVVWARTQFSGWINCVKSVEIKVSVDETTLNTLPASGGDSETRQGDTFNGGL
;
A
#
# COMPACT_ATOMS: atom_id res chain seq x y z
N MET A 1 4.81 1.37 12.62
CA MET A 1 3.83 1.50 11.52
C MET A 1 3.02 2.76 11.77
N TYR A 2 2.66 3.55 10.74
CA TYR A 2 1.95 4.82 10.96
C TYR A 2 0.53 4.81 10.40
N LEU A 3 0.37 4.39 9.14
CA LEU A 3 -0.92 4.35 8.46
C LEU A 3 -1.03 3.07 7.64
N ILE A 4 -2.22 2.47 7.65
CA ILE A 4 -2.62 1.43 6.70
C ILE A 4 -3.83 1.97 5.94
N SER A 5 -3.81 1.91 4.62
CA SER A 5 -4.95 2.33 3.81
C SER A 5 -6.14 1.35 3.95
N PRO A 6 -7.36 1.81 3.63
CA PRO A 6 -8.43 0.91 3.21
C PRO A 6 -7.98 0.00 2.04
N PRO A 7 -8.73 -1.08 1.75
CA PRO A 7 -8.52 -1.86 0.53
C PRO A 7 -8.50 -0.95 -0.69
N LEU A 8 -7.51 -1.15 -1.55
CA LEU A 8 -7.39 -0.39 -2.78
C LEU A 8 -8.44 -0.84 -3.79
N PRO A 9 -9.01 0.09 -4.56
CA PRO A 9 -9.85 -0.26 -5.69
C PRO A 9 -9.03 -0.94 -6.78
N ARG A 10 -9.71 -1.61 -7.72
CA ARG A 10 -9.10 -2.07 -8.95
C ARG A 10 -8.58 -0.89 -9.79
N GLY A 11 -7.50 -1.12 -10.54
CA GLY A 11 -7.07 -0.18 -11.59
C GLY A 11 -6.39 1.09 -11.08
N VAL A 12 -5.71 1.02 -9.94
CA VAL A 12 -4.91 2.14 -9.42
C VAL A 12 -3.89 2.61 -10.46
N SER A 13 -4.03 3.86 -10.89
CA SER A 13 -3.17 4.51 -11.89
C SER A 13 -2.18 5.47 -11.28
N ALA A 14 -2.51 6.04 -10.11
CA ALA A 14 -1.64 6.94 -9.38
C ALA A 14 -1.86 6.87 -7.87
N VAL A 15 -0.81 7.21 -7.12
CA VAL A 15 -0.84 7.36 -5.67
C VAL A 15 -0.13 8.65 -5.27
N GLN A 16 -0.78 9.46 -4.44
CA GLN A 16 -0.21 10.64 -3.82
C GLN A 16 -0.07 10.43 -2.32
N PHE A 17 1.10 10.72 -1.77
CA PHE A 17 1.36 10.77 -0.35
C PHE A 17 1.49 12.23 0.10
N ASN A 18 0.64 12.66 1.03
CA ASN A 18 0.77 13.94 1.71
C ASN A 18 1.23 13.69 3.13
N ILE A 19 2.45 14.08 3.45
CA ILE A 19 3.08 13.81 4.74
C ILE A 19 3.49 15.14 5.37
N THR A 20 2.98 15.42 6.57
CA THR A 20 3.46 16.53 7.39
C THR A 20 4.26 16.00 8.56
N SER A 21 5.57 16.27 8.59
CA SER A 21 6.46 15.78 9.65
C SER A 21 7.62 16.71 9.95
N HIS A 22 8.36 16.42 11.01
CA HIS A 22 9.68 16.99 11.28
C HIS A 22 10.52 16.00 12.09
N ASP A 23 11.82 16.29 12.23
CA ASP A 23 12.71 15.47 13.02
C ASP A 23 12.93 16.05 14.41
N GLN A 24 13.04 15.19 15.41
CA GLN A 24 13.55 15.54 16.72
C GLN A 24 14.74 14.63 17.07
N GLY A 25 15.92 15.24 17.15
CA GLY A 25 17.18 14.57 17.48
C GLY A 25 18.32 15.58 17.58
N TRP A 26 19.46 15.11 18.08
CA TRP A 26 20.69 15.89 18.13
C TRP A 26 21.70 15.33 17.12
N CYS A 27 22.28 16.21 16.30
CA CYS A 27 23.42 15.90 15.46
C CYS A 27 24.39 17.09 15.45
N SER A 28 25.69 16.82 15.46
CA SER A 28 26.75 17.81 15.30
C SER A 28 26.87 18.31 13.85
N ASP A 29 26.58 17.47 12.86
CA ASP A 29 26.62 17.81 11.44
C ASP A 29 25.29 17.52 10.75
N ARG A 30 24.54 18.58 10.46
CA ARG A 30 23.21 18.48 9.84
C ARG A 30 23.26 18.05 8.38
N SER A 31 24.42 18.11 7.74
CA SER A 31 24.60 17.75 6.32
C SER A 31 24.89 16.27 6.09
N GLN A 32 25.19 15.50 7.15
CA GLN A 32 25.72 14.14 7.06
C GLN A 32 24.71 13.00 6.87
N GLY A 33 23.48 13.28 6.44
CA GLY A 33 22.62 12.21 5.91
C GLY A 33 21.14 12.33 6.20
N ILE A 34 20.47 11.18 6.07
CA ILE A 34 19.03 10.99 6.27
C ILE A 34 18.81 10.34 7.63
N TRP A 35 18.18 11.08 8.54
CA TRP A 35 18.04 10.68 9.94
C TRP A 35 16.68 10.05 10.23
N SER A 36 15.69 10.44 9.44
CA SER A 36 14.36 9.87 9.45
C SER A 36 13.78 9.87 8.02
N TRP A 37 12.90 8.93 7.76
CA TRP A 37 12.30 8.76 6.44
C TRP A 37 10.96 8.05 6.52
N PHE A 38 10.28 8.01 5.39
CA PHE A 38 9.04 7.28 5.19
C PHE A 38 9.25 6.19 4.15
N ASP A 39 8.87 4.98 4.50
CA ASP A 39 8.79 3.85 3.58
C ASP A 39 7.32 3.47 3.35
N VAL A 40 7.04 2.81 2.23
CA VAL A 40 5.75 2.20 1.92
C VAL A 40 5.91 0.72 1.57
N SER A 41 4.96 -0.08 2.04
CA SER A 41 4.83 -1.50 1.70
C SER A 41 3.44 -1.78 1.12
N ILE A 42 3.34 -2.87 0.36
CA ILE A 42 2.07 -3.39 -0.12
C ILE A 42 1.70 -4.62 0.71
N LEU A 43 0.53 -4.59 1.34
CA LEU A 43 -0.08 -5.75 1.99
C LEU A 43 -1.13 -6.35 1.07
N GLY A 44 -0.84 -7.53 0.55
CA GLY A 44 -1.82 -8.32 -0.18
C GLY A 44 -2.70 -9.11 0.76
N CYS A 45 -3.99 -9.18 0.43
CA CYS A 45 -4.94 -10.10 1.06
C CYS A 45 -4.84 -11.46 0.36
N SER A 46 -4.61 -12.55 1.11
CA SER A 46 -4.68 -13.87 0.50
C SER A 46 -6.13 -14.26 0.28
N GLU A 47 -6.47 -14.67 -0.94
CA GLU A 47 -7.80 -15.11 -1.37
C GLU A 47 -8.41 -16.17 -0.42
N ARG A 48 -9.14 -15.70 0.59
CA ARG A 48 -10.09 -16.47 1.40
C ARG A 48 -11.06 -15.47 2.03
N GLY A 49 -12.11 -15.15 1.30
CA GLY A 49 -13.14 -14.20 1.72
C GLY A 49 -13.14 -12.97 0.82
N GLY A 50 -13.88 -13.06 -0.29
CA GLY A 50 -14.06 -11.94 -1.20
C GLY A 50 -14.59 -10.72 -0.47
N GLY A 51 -13.95 -9.56 -0.70
CA GLY A 51 -14.52 -8.25 -0.37
C GLY A 51 -14.89 -8.02 1.10
N GLU A 52 -14.39 -8.82 2.05
CA GLU A 52 -14.68 -8.55 3.46
C GLU A 52 -13.95 -7.25 3.87
N ASP A 53 -14.74 -6.20 4.10
CA ASP A 53 -14.33 -5.00 4.78
C ASP A 53 -13.80 -5.39 6.16
N TYR A 54 -12.49 -5.66 6.27
CA TYR A 54 -11.85 -5.80 7.58
C TYR A 54 -12.19 -4.55 8.37
N PRO A 55 -12.89 -4.67 9.52
CA PRO A 55 -13.28 -3.51 10.28
C PRO A 55 -12.04 -2.72 10.70
N SER A 56 -12.13 -1.39 10.83
CA SER A 56 -10.99 -0.56 11.21
C SER A 56 -10.30 -1.01 12.51
N SER A 57 -11.02 -1.72 13.40
CA SER A 57 -10.49 -2.37 14.60
C SER A 57 -9.52 -3.51 14.33
N PHE A 58 -9.56 -4.13 13.16
CA PHE A 58 -8.65 -5.21 12.79
C PHE A 58 -7.18 -4.76 12.77
N PHE A 59 -6.94 -3.47 12.54
CA PHE A 59 -5.60 -2.89 12.45
C PHE A 59 -5.24 -1.96 13.60
N SER A 60 -6.20 -1.60 14.48
CA SER A 60 -5.97 -0.62 15.56
C SER A 60 -4.85 -1.05 16.50
N ASP A 61 -4.73 -2.34 16.78
CA ASP A 61 -3.70 -2.88 17.67
C ASP A 61 -2.29 -2.76 17.08
N LEU A 62 -2.17 -2.79 15.76
CA LEU A 62 -0.87 -2.71 15.09
C LEU A 62 -0.32 -1.27 15.05
N SER A 63 -1.18 -0.29 15.32
CA SER A 63 -0.81 1.12 15.52
C SER A 63 -0.56 1.46 17.00
N ASN A 64 -0.78 0.51 17.92
CA ASN A 64 -0.54 0.72 19.35
C ASN A 64 0.98 0.76 19.63
N PRO A 65 1.49 1.76 20.38
CA PRO A 65 2.90 1.91 20.72
C PRO A 65 3.54 0.66 21.35
N SER A 66 2.76 -0.12 22.11
CA SER A 66 3.23 -1.37 22.74
C SER A 66 3.55 -2.50 21.76
N TYR A 67 3.05 -2.40 20.52
CA TYR A 67 3.27 -3.35 19.43
C TYR A 67 4.23 -2.82 18.36
N LEU A 68 4.95 -1.72 18.62
CA LEU A 68 5.93 -1.18 17.69
C LEU A 68 7.13 -2.12 17.55
N LYS A 69 7.27 -2.69 16.35
CA LYS A 69 8.46 -3.45 15.97
C LYS A 69 9.43 -2.55 15.22
N SER A 70 10.73 -2.86 15.33
CA SER A 70 11.81 -2.04 14.77
C SER A 70 11.86 -2.09 13.25
N ARG A 71 11.42 -3.20 12.63
CA ARG A 71 11.45 -3.39 11.19
C ARG A 71 10.10 -3.88 10.64
N PRO A 72 9.71 -3.48 9.41
CA PRO A 72 8.52 -4.00 8.74
C PRO A 72 8.50 -5.53 8.67
N GLU A 73 9.65 -6.16 8.47
CA GLU A 73 9.79 -7.62 8.39
C GLU A 73 9.35 -8.33 9.68
N ASP A 74 9.53 -7.69 10.83
CA ASP A 74 9.17 -8.27 12.13
C ASP A 74 7.64 -8.39 12.30
N PHE A 75 6.86 -7.64 11.50
CA PHE A 75 5.40 -7.75 11.44
C PHE A 75 4.92 -8.93 10.61
N ARG A 76 5.81 -9.61 9.87
CA ARG A 76 5.43 -10.66 8.90
C ARG A 76 4.57 -11.74 9.53
N GLN A 77 4.98 -12.33 10.66
CA GLN A 77 4.22 -13.41 11.30
C GLN A 77 2.83 -12.92 11.73
N VAL A 78 2.76 -11.78 12.42
CA VAL A 78 1.49 -11.22 12.92
C VAL A 78 0.51 -10.91 11.79
N LEU A 79 1.02 -10.44 10.64
CA LEU A 79 0.19 -10.17 9.47
C LEU A 79 -0.22 -11.46 8.75
N GLN A 80 0.67 -12.44 8.66
CA GLN A 80 0.37 -13.75 8.06
C GLN A 80 -0.69 -14.52 8.85
N ASP A 81 -0.62 -14.49 10.18
CA ASP A 81 -1.63 -15.06 11.08
C ASP A 81 -3.01 -14.41 10.87
N ARG A 82 -3.02 -13.20 10.30
CA ARG A 82 -4.20 -12.41 9.93
C ARG A 82 -4.58 -12.53 8.45
N GLY A 83 -3.97 -13.45 7.70
CA GLY A 83 -4.25 -13.66 6.26
C GLY A 83 -3.65 -12.62 5.32
N LEU A 84 -2.79 -11.72 5.83
CA LEU A 84 -2.14 -10.67 5.07
C LEU A 84 -0.67 -11.00 4.82
N ARG A 85 -0.16 -10.62 3.64
CA ARG A 85 1.25 -10.82 3.30
C ARG A 85 1.86 -9.58 2.68
N PHE A 86 3.12 -9.30 3.02
CA PHE A 86 3.89 -8.32 2.27
C PHE A 86 4.13 -8.81 0.84
N LYS A 87 3.79 -8.00 -0.15
CA LYS A 87 4.24 -8.25 -1.53
C LYS A 87 5.70 -7.85 -1.68
N HIS A 88 6.38 -8.56 -2.57
CA HIS A 88 7.75 -8.24 -2.93
C HIS A 88 7.78 -7.07 -3.89
N ILE A 89 8.68 -6.13 -3.62
CA ILE A 89 8.95 -4.97 -4.47
C ILE A 89 10.29 -5.24 -5.16
N PRO A 90 10.30 -5.41 -6.49
CA PRO A 90 11.55 -5.57 -7.22
C PRO A 90 12.38 -4.29 -7.09
N LYS A 91 13.68 -4.44 -6.84
CA LYS A 91 14.62 -3.37 -7.15
C LYS A 91 14.95 -3.50 -8.62
N GLN A 92 14.85 -2.40 -9.37
CA GLN A 92 15.24 -2.37 -10.77
C GLN A 92 16.77 -2.26 -10.84
N ASP A 93 17.44 -3.30 -10.34
CA ASP A 93 18.89 -3.43 -10.39
C ASP A 93 19.19 -4.65 -11.28
N PRO A 94 19.68 -4.44 -12.51
CA PRO A 94 20.00 -5.51 -13.45
C PRO A 94 21.05 -6.50 -12.92
N ASP A 95 21.86 -6.07 -11.94
CA ASP A 95 22.90 -6.85 -11.25
C ASP A 95 22.44 -7.31 -9.85
N ALA A 96 21.14 -7.24 -9.54
CA ALA A 96 20.62 -7.71 -8.27
C ALA A 96 20.92 -9.20 -8.07
N ASP A 97 21.87 -9.47 -7.18
CA ASP A 97 22.20 -10.81 -6.69
C ASP A 97 20.89 -11.57 -6.33
N PRO A 98 20.60 -12.71 -6.98
CA PRO A 98 19.40 -13.50 -6.68
C PRO A 98 19.38 -14.03 -5.24
N ALA A 99 20.51 -14.02 -4.53
CA ALA A 99 20.61 -14.35 -3.10
C ALA A 99 20.26 -13.17 -2.17
N LYS A 100 20.19 -11.92 -2.65
CA LYS A 100 19.74 -10.79 -1.82
C LYS A 100 18.24 -10.92 -1.54
N PRO A 101 17.82 -10.75 -0.27
CA PRO A 101 16.41 -10.80 0.08
C PRO A 101 15.64 -9.71 -0.67
N ARG A 102 14.55 -10.13 -1.34
CA ARG A 102 13.63 -9.24 -2.05
C ARG A 102 13.09 -8.17 -1.09
N SER A 103 13.15 -6.90 -1.50
CA SER A 103 12.63 -5.79 -0.68
C SER A 103 11.12 -5.92 -0.50
N ILE A 104 10.63 -5.53 0.68
CA ILE A 104 9.19 -5.39 0.97
C ILE A 104 8.79 -3.93 1.21
N VAL A 105 9.76 -3.01 1.08
CA VAL A 105 9.59 -1.57 1.28
C VAL A 105 10.14 -0.79 0.09
N LYS A 106 9.49 0.32 -0.26
CA LYS A 106 10.02 1.37 -1.13
C LYS A 106 10.03 2.70 -0.38
N ARG A 107 11.08 3.49 -0.53
CA ARG A 107 11.19 4.79 0.12
C ARG A 107 10.26 5.80 -0.55
N VAL A 108 9.47 6.51 0.25
CA VAL A 108 8.56 7.57 -0.20
C VAL A 108 9.22 8.94 -0.06
N ALA A 109 9.75 9.24 1.13
CA ALA A 109 10.33 10.53 1.44
C ALA A 109 11.43 10.39 2.49
N SER A 110 12.37 11.33 2.48
CA SER A 110 13.40 11.46 3.52
C SER A 110 13.31 12.83 4.14
N ASN A 111 13.39 12.89 5.47
CA ASN A 111 13.46 14.16 6.15
C ASN A 111 14.92 14.64 6.16
N LYS A 112 15.07 15.97 5.98
CA LYS A 112 16.29 16.67 6.33
C LYS A 112 16.13 17.21 7.75
N ILE A 113 17.22 17.30 8.50
CA ILE A 113 17.18 17.79 9.89
C ILE A 113 16.59 19.20 9.93
N GLN A 114 15.37 19.29 10.40
CA GLN A 114 14.67 20.55 10.64
C GLN A 114 13.63 20.40 11.72
N ARG A 115 13.49 21.47 12.50
CA ARG A 115 12.58 21.53 13.65
C ARG A 115 11.21 22.14 13.32
N SER A 116 11.07 22.72 12.13
CA SER A 116 9.78 23.21 11.63
C SER A 116 8.99 22.08 10.98
N TRP A 117 7.67 22.21 10.98
CA TRP A 117 6.77 21.30 10.26
C TRP A 117 6.95 21.41 8.76
N GLN A 118 6.98 20.26 8.09
CA GLN A 118 7.36 20.18 6.69
C GLN A 118 6.39 19.31 5.95
N GLN A 119 5.97 19.79 4.80
CA GLN A 119 5.01 19.12 3.96
C GLN A 119 5.74 18.48 2.78
N HIS A 120 5.63 17.16 2.71
CA HIS A 120 6.06 16.39 1.56
C HIS A 120 4.81 15.99 0.77
N VAL A 121 4.76 16.38 -0.50
CA VAL A 121 3.75 15.94 -1.46
C VAL A 121 4.47 15.11 -2.52
N ILE A 122 4.27 13.80 -2.47
CA ILE A 122 4.93 12.83 -3.37
C ILE A 122 3.84 12.26 -4.26
N PHE A 123 4.04 12.31 -5.57
CA PHE A 123 3.06 11.81 -6.52
C PHE A 123 3.72 10.79 -7.45
N TRP A 124 3.15 9.57 -7.48
CA TRP A 124 3.59 8.47 -8.33
C TRP A 124 2.48 8.14 -9.32
N ARG A 125 2.83 8.00 -10.61
CA ARG A 125 1.89 7.60 -11.66
C ARG A 125 2.48 6.48 -12.51
N LEU A 126 1.63 5.59 -12.98
CA LEU A 126 2.04 4.52 -13.90
C LEU A 126 2.64 5.08 -15.20
N GLU A 127 2.09 6.19 -15.71
CA GLU A 127 2.53 6.83 -16.95
C GLU A 127 3.96 7.40 -16.89
N ASP A 128 4.44 7.76 -15.69
CA ASP A 128 5.78 8.33 -15.50
C ASP A 128 6.89 7.26 -15.67
N GLY A 129 6.52 5.97 -15.63
CA GLY A 129 7.48 4.87 -15.72
C GLY A 129 8.40 4.76 -14.50
N GLY A 130 9.54 4.09 -14.68
CA GLY A 130 10.55 3.94 -13.63
C GLY A 130 10.18 3.01 -12.48
N GLU A 131 10.86 3.16 -11.36
CA GLU A 131 10.67 2.28 -10.19
C GLU A 131 9.32 2.47 -9.52
N GLU A 132 8.80 3.71 -9.50
CA GLU A 132 7.52 4.08 -8.91
C GLU A 132 6.38 3.45 -9.69
N ALA A 133 6.38 3.52 -11.03
CA ALA A 133 5.43 2.78 -11.85
C ALA A 133 5.59 1.26 -11.66
N GLY A 134 6.84 0.78 -11.52
CA GLY A 134 7.12 -0.62 -11.18
C GLY A 134 6.51 -1.06 -9.85
N PHE A 135 6.48 -0.18 -8.85
CA PHE A 135 5.78 -0.42 -7.58
C PHE A 135 4.26 -0.43 -7.78
N LEU A 136 3.71 0.58 -8.45
CA LEU A 136 2.27 0.72 -8.67
C LEU A 136 1.69 -0.45 -9.49
N SER A 137 2.44 -0.97 -10.46
CA SER A 137 2.01 -2.12 -11.28
C SER A 137 1.82 -3.44 -10.50
N ARG A 138 2.23 -3.47 -9.22
CA ARG A 138 2.03 -4.62 -8.31
C ARG A 138 0.77 -4.52 -7.47
N LEU A 139 0.12 -3.36 -7.48
CA LEU A 139 -1.11 -3.13 -6.75
C LEU A 139 -2.25 -3.88 -7.44
N GLU A 140 -2.92 -4.71 -6.66
CA GLU A 140 -4.13 -5.41 -7.05
C GLU A 140 -5.31 -4.88 -6.23
N GLU A 141 -6.51 -5.15 -6.72
CA GLU A 141 -7.74 -4.89 -5.96
C GLU A 141 -7.68 -5.59 -4.60
N GLY A 142 -8.05 -4.87 -3.54
CA GLY A 142 -8.03 -5.39 -2.18
C GLY A 142 -6.67 -5.29 -1.47
N ASP A 143 -5.58 -4.97 -2.18
CA ASP A 143 -4.30 -4.65 -1.54
C ASP A 143 -4.44 -3.44 -0.62
N ARG A 144 -3.51 -3.29 0.33
CA ARG A 144 -3.41 -2.11 1.20
C ARG A 144 -2.02 -1.53 1.15
N LEU A 145 -1.93 -0.21 1.23
CA LEU A 145 -0.67 0.50 1.40
C LEU A 145 -0.39 0.72 2.88
N VAL A 146 0.84 0.44 3.29
CA VAL A 146 1.30 0.69 4.67
C VAL A 146 2.42 1.70 4.65
N VAL A 147 2.23 2.83 5.35
CA VAL A 147 3.26 3.85 5.52
C VAL A 147 3.97 3.64 6.85
N TRP A 148 5.30 3.64 6.79
CA TRP A 148 6.20 3.49 7.91
C TRP A 148 6.95 4.80 8.16
N ALA A 149 6.76 5.42 9.32
CA ALA A 149 7.68 6.44 9.81
C ALA A 149 8.90 5.75 10.44
N ARG A 150 10.10 6.07 9.96
CA ARG A 150 11.36 5.43 10.36
C ARG A 150 12.36 6.47 10.86
N THR A 151 13.24 6.03 11.74
CA THR A 151 14.43 6.78 12.20
C THR A 151 15.65 5.89 12.12
N GLN A 152 16.82 6.49 11.92
CA GLN A 152 18.09 5.75 11.84
C GLN A 152 18.57 5.28 13.22
N PHE A 153 18.36 6.11 14.25
CA PHE A 153 18.88 5.88 15.59
C PHE A 153 17.74 5.96 16.62
N SER A 154 17.85 5.16 17.69
CA SER A 154 16.84 5.10 18.75
C SER A 154 16.64 6.41 19.51
N GLY A 155 17.66 7.29 19.53
CA GLY A 155 17.57 8.64 20.11
C GLY A 155 16.88 9.68 19.20
N TRP A 156 16.39 9.26 18.03
CA TRP A 156 15.68 10.12 17.08
C TRP A 156 14.20 9.77 17.04
N ILE A 157 13.39 10.81 16.88
CA ILE A 157 11.95 10.71 16.71
C ILE A 157 11.57 11.37 15.38
N ASN A 158 10.87 10.63 14.53
CA ASN A 158 10.17 11.18 13.38
C ASN A 158 8.80 11.67 13.87
N CYS A 159 8.68 12.97 14.11
CA CYS A 159 7.45 13.58 14.59
C CYS A 159 6.50 13.78 13.41
N VAL A 160 5.45 12.97 13.35
CA VAL A 160 4.47 12.99 12.26
C VAL A 160 3.20 13.68 12.73
N LYS A 161 2.79 14.74 12.04
CA LYS A 161 1.52 15.43 12.27
C LYS A 161 0.38 14.81 11.48
N SER A 162 0.63 14.47 10.22
CA SER A 162 -0.36 13.82 9.36
C SER A 162 0.31 13.01 8.26
N VAL A 163 -0.36 11.93 7.86
CA VAL A 163 -0.09 11.19 6.63
C VAL A 163 -1.44 10.94 5.98
N GLU A 164 -1.55 11.27 4.70
CA GLU A 164 -2.70 11.01 3.87
C GLU A 164 -2.23 10.31 2.59
N ILE A 165 -3.03 9.34 2.13
CA ILE A 165 -2.83 8.65 0.86
C ILE A 165 -4.04 8.98 -0.01
N LYS A 166 -3.80 9.52 -1.20
CA LYS A 166 -4.81 9.68 -2.24
C LYS A 166 -4.52 8.70 -3.36
N VAL A 167 -5.56 8.05 -3.86
CA VAL A 167 -5.47 7.04 -4.90
C VAL A 167 -6.28 7.53 -6.09
N SER A 168 -5.72 7.46 -7.28
CA SER A 168 -6.43 7.67 -8.54
C SER A 168 -6.54 6.34 -9.27
N VAL A 169 -7.67 6.12 -9.92
CA VAL A 169 -7.93 4.94 -10.75
C VAL A 169 -8.03 5.37 -12.21
N ASP A 170 -7.65 4.49 -13.12
CA ASP A 170 -7.91 4.69 -14.54
C ASP A 170 -9.39 4.36 -14.83
N GLU A 171 -10.16 5.33 -15.29
CA GLU A 171 -11.59 5.16 -15.60
C GLU A 171 -11.85 4.04 -16.61
N THR A 172 -10.87 3.73 -17.47
CA THR A 172 -10.96 2.64 -18.45
C THR A 172 -11.14 1.27 -17.77
N THR A 173 -10.64 1.10 -16.55
CA THR A 173 -10.75 -0.15 -15.79
C THR A 173 -12.11 -0.35 -15.09
N LEU A 174 -12.86 0.73 -14.84
CA LEU A 174 -14.20 0.66 -14.22
C LEU A 174 -15.26 0.14 -15.21
N ASN A 175 -15.04 0.28 -16.51
CA ASN A 175 -16.00 -0.10 -17.55
C ASN A 175 -15.89 -1.57 -18.01
N THR A 176 -14.94 -2.34 -17.48
CA THR A 176 -14.74 -3.75 -17.86
C THR A 176 -15.35 -4.66 -16.79
N LEU A 177 -16.66 -4.57 -16.57
CA LEU A 177 -17.41 -5.65 -15.92
C LEU A 177 -17.56 -6.80 -16.93
N PRO A 178 -17.29 -8.07 -16.57
CA PRO A 178 -17.71 -9.16 -17.42
C PRO A 178 -19.23 -9.08 -17.52
N ALA A 179 -19.74 -9.00 -18.76
CA ALA A 179 -21.16 -9.19 -19.01
C ALA A 179 -21.55 -10.56 -18.44
N SER A 180 -22.15 -10.56 -17.26
CA SER A 180 -22.79 -11.74 -16.71
C SER A 180 -23.94 -12.05 -17.63
N GLY A 181 -23.70 -12.98 -18.58
CA GLY A 181 -24.69 -13.53 -19.47
C GLY A 181 -25.86 -14.06 -18.65
N GLY A 182 -26.95 -13.32 -18.68
CA GLY A 182 -28.19 -13.60 -17.98
C GLY A 182 -29.38 -13.29 -18.88
N ASP A 183 -29.28 -13.61 -20.16
CA ASP A 183 -30.44 -13.67 -21.05
C ASP A 183 -31.18 -14.99 -20.79
N SER A 184 -31.88 -15.06 -19.66
CA SER A 184 -33.03 -15.95 -19.53
C SER A 184 -34.27 -15.15 -19.95
N GLU A 185 -34.47 -15.08 -21.26
CA GLU A 185 -35.67 -14.52 -21.88
C GLU A 185 -36.83 -15.50 -21.68
N THR A 186 -37.81 -15.07 -20.90
CA THR A 186 -39.11 -15.71 -20.71
C THR A 186 -39.99 -15.47 -21.92
N ARG A 187 -40.54 -16.53 -22.54
CA ARG A 187 -41.78 -16.60 -23.36
C ARG A 187 -41.85 -18.02 -23.95
N GLN A 188 -42.97 -18.70 -24.11
CA GLN A 188 -44.38 -18.53 -23.80
C GLN A 188 -44.97 -19.93 -24.06
N GLY A 189 -45.96 -20.36 -23.27
CA GLY A 189 -46.62 -21.63 -23.53
C GLY A 189 -47.38 -21.60 -24.85
N ASP A 190 -47.43 -22.74 -25.52
CA ASP A 190 -48.64 -23.17 -26.22
C ASP A 190 -48.72 -24.70 -26.23
N THR A 191 -49.88 -25.16 -25.79
CA THR A 191 -50.36 -26.54 -25.86
C THR A 191 -51.25 -26.61 -27.09
N PHE A 192 -51.07 -27.58 -27.99
CA PHE A 192 -52.12 -28.49 -28.50
C PHE A 192 -51.69 -29.36 -29.69
N ASN A 193 -52.02 -30.65 -29.55
CA ASN A 193 -52.44 -31.66 -30.54
C ASN A 193 -51.60 -31.99 -31.78
N GLY A 194 -51.11 -33.24 -31.79
CA GLY A 194 -50.90 -34.03 -33.01
C GLY A 194 -51.47 -35.43 -32.79
N GLY A 195 -52.52 -35.78 -33.54
CA GLY A 195 -53.14 -37.10 -33.50
C GLY A 195 -52.41 -38.13 -34.36
N LEU A 196 -52.67 -39.40 -34.06
CA LEU A 196 -53.25 -40.41 -34.94
C LEU A 196 -53.76 -41.57 -34.09
#